data_AF-A0A8H8MX25-F1
#
_entry.id   AF-A0A8H8MX25-F1
#
_cell.length_a   1.000
_cell.length_b   1.000
_cell.length_c   1.000
_cell.angle_alpha   90.00
_cell.angle_beta   90.00
_cell.angle_gamma   90.00
#
_symmetry.space_group_name_H-M   'P 1'
#
loop_
_entity.id
_entity.type
_entity.pdbx_description
1 polymer ?
#
loop_
_entity_poly.entity_id
_entity_poly.type
_entity_poly.pdbx_seq_one_letter_code
_entity_poly.pdbx_strand_id
1 'polypeptide(L)'
;MAYRLVSWDDIQPAEIKPLVLNVFEPSWGFGRKSLKEEVEVVKARFCDLQSQNDQETIETWTQAQKKDIRTRFEIGHMVYRSMKEVDEARDKELKRMWRERAIEKILEMGYTPFKEEDLPVDKRGKWKSLTERGVSWSETVALEWNRQMHQVVQFIKNDEKERPERQRKERRAARDAKLRELLDSFQLTMNVLPSNRSELSMTEIANAMAGWLPLPRLSDMVELPIIQSLLETDVPTTEMVVQFEQSRDVIATQILEFGAQVKKEWAKIVRDGRAQDEPAIPLSTPCLLAIGSELNPFDKLDEDTCLLFRADTLLDFEPDQHTRSKTQSYDSLVGLVLPGQPIHTPQNKSKFAAKDYNWDSKASSMARMLLSSMGHPINTASIEFSAANGRWFACGRCTGPRMSWAGLVSHYCKEAGIWEDAQEHISELPDGIFYRNIHAMEFDARPLVKCLSAAEAEELETRYPGGEEAIWDEELARERKFYDDDYRLGCRLCMGANIGSPMSFHPEDIYPHVVHVHGVSDPENNVDDELSIEENPYVCVLEIMPGWGWCSVA
;
A
#
# COMPACT_ATOMS: atom_id res chain seq x y z
N MET A 1 56.29 17.32 -30.42
CA MET A 1 56.27 15.90 -30.85
C MET A 1 54.82 15.44 -30.83
N ALA A 2 54.30 14.93 -31.95
CA ALA A 2 52.96 14.36 -32.00
C ALA A 2 53.07 12.86 -31.69
N TYR A 3 52.45 12.40 -30.60
CA TYR A 3 52.35 10.98 -30.28
C TYR A 3 51.43 10.28 -31.29
N ARG A 4 51.86 9.14 -31.84
CA ARG A 4 51.04 8.34 -32.76
C ARG A 4 50.34 7.25 -31.96
N LEU A 5 49.02 7.18 -32.08
CA LEU A 5 48.21 6.15 -31.42
C LEU A 5 47.76 5.10 -32.44
N VAL A 6 47.70 3.84 -32.03
CA VAL A 6 47.17 2.72 -32.82
C VAL A 6 45.94 2.16 -32.10
N SER A 7 44.90 1.82 -32.87
CA SER A 7 43.71 1.15 -32.33
C SER A 7 44.07 -0.27 -31.88
N TRP A 8 43.52 -0.73 -30.77
CA TRP A 8 43.71 -2.10 -30.30
C TRP A 8 43.23 -3.16 -31.28
N ASP A 9 42.27 -2.81 -32.14
CA ASP A 9 41.78 -3.72 -33.19
C ASP A 9 42.83 -3.97 -34.27
N ASP A 10 43.73 -3.00 -34.50
CA ASP A 10 44.78 -3.05 -35.51
C ASP A 10 46.07 -3.74 -35.00
N ILE A 11 46.17 -4.07 -33.72
CA ILE A 11 47.36 -4.71 -33.13
C ILE A 11 47.35 -6.20 -33.44
N GLN A 12 48.36 -6.65 -34.21
CA GLN A 12 48.59 -8.05 -34.56
C GLN A 12 50.05 -8.45 -34.36
N PRO A 13 50.34 -9.68 -33.89
CA PRO A 13 49.39 -10.72 -33.46
C PRO A 13 48.63 -10.41 -32.16
N ALA A 14 47.51 -11.08 -31.91
CA ALA A 14 46.57 -10.77 -30.80
C ALA A 14 47.17 -10.96 -29.40
N GLU A 15 48.17 -11.83 -29.28
CA GLU A 15 48.92 -12.16 -28.08
C GLU A 15 49.73 -10.97 -27.54
N ILE A 16 50.00 -9.97 -28.39
CA ILE A 16 50.70 -8.73 -27.99
C ILE A 16 49.76 -7.75 -27.30
N LYS A 17 48.45 -7.78 -27.56
CA LYS A 17 47.48 -6.84 -26.97
C LYS A 17 47.57 -6.74 -25.44
N PRO A 18 47.63 -7.85 -24.66
CA PRO A 18 47.79 -7.76 -23.21
C PRO A 18 49.20 -7.33 -22.74
N LEU A 19 50.16 -7.15 -23.66
CA LEU A 19 51.57 -6.83 -23.40
C LEU A 19 51.95 -5.40 -23.79
N VAL A 20 50.98 -4.57 -24.15
CA VAL A 20 51.16 -3.14 -24.40
C VAL A 20 50.28 -2.36 -23.44
N LEU A 21 50.78 -1.24 -22.90
CA LEU A 21 49.99 -0.38 -22.04
C LEU A 21 48.79 0.19 -22.80
N ASN A 22 47.59 0.03 -22.24
CA ASN A 22 46.42 0.78 -22.70
C ASN A 22 46.51 2.20 -22.15
N VAL A 23 46.70 3.18 -23.04
CA VAL A 23 46.91 4.59 -22.63
C VAL A 23 45.56 5.31 -22.49
N PHE A 24 44.48 4.76 -23.04
CA PHE A 24 43.19 5.44 -23.05
C PHE A 24 42.02 4.47 -23.08
N GLU A 25 41.19 4.49 -22.03
CA GLU A 25 39.88 3.84 -22.00
C GLU A 25 38.83 4.91 -21.68
N PRO A 26 38.26 5.59 -22.70
CA PRO A 26 37.30 6.63 -22.44
C PRO A 26 35.93 6.03 -22.17
N SER A 27 35.23 6.60 -21.20
CA SER A 27 33.79 6.41 -20.99
C SER A 27 32.92 6.89 -22.17
N TRP A 28 33.52 7.44 -23.24
CA TRP A 28 32.86 8.13 -24.35
C TRP A 28 32.97 7.41 -25.71
N GLY A 29 33.20 6.09 -25.73
CA GLY A 29 33.04 5.28 -26.95
C GLY A 29 34.15 5.36 -28.00
N PHE A 30 35.27 6.04 -27.74
CA PHE A 30 36.46 5.93 -28.59
C PHE A 30 37.23 4.66 -28.18
N GLY A 31 37.38 3.69 -29.08
CA GLY A 31 38.02 2.39 -28.77
C GLY A 31 39.42 2.50 -28.13
N ARG A 32 39.87 1.41 -27.49
CA ARG A 32 41.17 1.33 -26.78
C ARG A 32 42.32 1.67 -27.71
N LYS A 33 43.27 2.49 -27.24
CA LYS A 33 44.43 2.95 -28.01
C LYS A 33 45.73 2.77 -27.22
N SER A 34 46.79 2.44 -27.94
CA SER A 34 48.15 2.36 -27.40
C SER A 34 49.11 3.22 -28.22
N LEU A 35 50.24 3.61 -27.61
CA LEU A 35 51.30 4.33 -28.31
C LEU A 35 51.90 3.42 -29.38
N LYS A 36 51.95 3.92 -30.62
CA LYS A 36 52.47 3.17 -31.76
C LYS A 36 53.88 2.67 -31.48
N GLU A 37 54.72 3.54 -30.95
CA GLU A 37 56.12 3.25 -30.66
C GLU A 37 56.26 2.10 -29.64
N GLU A 38 55.37 2.04 -28.64
CA GLU A 38 55.37 0.95 -27.65
C GLU A 38 54.91 -0.37 -28.27
N VAL A 39 53.86 -0.34 -29.09
CA VAL A 39 53.36 -1.52 -29.82
C VAL A 39 54.48 -2.12 -30.68
N GLU A 40 55.20 -1.30 -31.44
CA GLU A 40 56.27 -1.78 -32.33
C GLU A 40 57.45 -2.38 -31.53
N VAL A 41 57.83 -1.79 -30.40
CA VAL A 41 58.90 -2.31 -29.53
C VAL A 41 58.53 -3.66 -28.92
N VAL A 42 57.32 -3.78 -28.36
CA VAL A 42 56.83 -5.03 -27.77
C VAL A 42 56.68 -6.11 -28.84
N LYS A 43 56.19 -5.74 -30.03
CA LYS A 43 56.03 -6.65 -31.17
C LYS A 43 57.37 -7.19 -31.66
N ALA A 44 58.35 -6.32 -31.90
CA ALA A 44 59.68 -6.74 -32.32
C ALA A 44 60.28 -7.74 -31.33
N ARG A 45 60.24 -7.41 -30.03
CA ARG A 45 60.78 -8.28 -28.98
C ARG A 45 60.06 -9.62 -28.88
N PHE A 46 58.73 -9.63 -29.02
CA PHE A 46 57.94 -10.86 -28.99
C PHE A 46 58.27 -11.78 -30.17
N CYS A 47 58.38 -11.22 -31.39
CA CYS A 47 58.78 -11.98 -32.58
C CYS A 47 60.20 -12.55 -32.45
N ASP A 48 61.15 -11.78 -31.92
CA ASP A 48 62.52 -12.24 -31.69
C ASP A 48 62.57 -13.44 -30.73
N LEU A 49 61.79 -13.39 -29.64
CA LEU A 49 61.71 -14.49 -28.66
C LEU A 49 61.02 -15.74 -29.24
N GLN A 50 59.95 -15.56 -30.03
CA GLN A 50 59.29 -16.66 -30.75
C GLN A 50 60.24 -17.37 -31.72
N SER A 51 61.12 -16.62 -32.40
CA SER A 51 62.08 -17.21 -33.34
C SER A 51 63.12 -18.13 -32.68
N GLN A 52 63.37 -17.96 -31.38
CA GLN A 52 64.31 -18.77 -30.59
C GLN A 52 63.67 -20.05 -30.05
N ASN A 53 62.34 -20.20 -30.16
CA ASN A 53 61.56 -21.35 -29.70
C ASN A 53 61.79 -21.74 -28.23
N ASP A 54 62.14 -20.76 -27.39
CA ASP A 54 62.32 -20.92 -25.94
C ASP A 54 61.08 -20.42 -25.22
N GLN A 55 60.20 -21.37 -24.91
CA GLN A 55 58.92 -21.11 -24.27
C GLN A 55 59.08 -20.54 -22.85
N GLU A 56 60.10 -20.98 -22.10
CA GLU A 56 60.35 -20.53 -20.73
C GLU A 56 60.78 -19.06 -20.72
N THR A 57 61.64 -18.66 -21.67
CA THR A 57 62.06 -17.27 -21.82
C THR A 57 60.89 -16.37 -22.27
N ILE A 58 60.02 -16.84 -23.18
CA ILE A 58 58.82 -16.10 -23.60
C ILE A 58 57.87 -15.88 -22.40
N GLU A 59 57.62 -16.91 -21.62
CA GLU A 59 56.73 -16.83 -20.44
C GLU A 59 57.30 -15.88 -19.39
N THR A 60 58.59 -15.98 -19.09
CA THR A 60 59.27 -15.11 -18.14
C THR A 60 59.21 -13.65 -18.57
N TRP A 61 59.51 -13.35 -19.85
CA TRP A 61 59.41 -11.99 -20.40
C TRP A 61 57.96 -11.48 -20.39
N THR A 62 56.99 -12.32 -20.76
CA THR A 62 55.56 -11.98 -20.75
C THR A 62 55.10 -11.59 -19.35
N GLN A 63 55.50 -12.32 -18.32
CA GLN A 63 55.17 -12.00 -16.93
C GLN A 63 55.84 -10.70 -16.48
N ALA A 64 57.10 -10.48 -16.84
CA ALA A 64 57.81 -9.24 -16.55
C ALA A 64 57.12 -8.03 -17.20
N GLN A 65 56.72 -8.15 -18.47
CA GLN A 65 56.03 -7.10 -19.21
C GLN A 65 54.64 -6.80 -18.62
N LYS A 66 53.88 -7.83 -18.26
CA LYS A 66 52.59 -7.66 -17.55
C LYS A 66 52.77 -6.93 -16.21
N LYS A 67 53.84 -7.24 -15.47
CA LYS A 67 54.17 -6.57 -14.21
C LYS A 67 54.55 -5.10 -14.42
N ASP A 68 55.34 -4.79 -15.45
CA ASP A 68 55.70 -3.41 -15.79
C ASP A 68 54.47 -2.59 -16.20
N ILE A 69 53.61 -3.13 -17.07
CA ILE A 69 52.35 -2.49 -17.47
C ILE A 69 51.46 -2.20 -16.27
N ARG A 70 51.29 -3.17 -15.38
CA ARG A 70 50.51 -2.98 -14.14
C ARG A 70 51.10 -1.84 -13.29
N THR A 71 52.42 -1.82 -13.12
CA THR A 71 53.11 -0.78 -12.34
C THR A 71 52.91 0.61 -12.97
N ARG A 72 53.07 0.73 -14.30
CA ARG A 72 52.84 2.00 -15.01
C ARG A 72 51.40 2.45 -14.95
N PHE A 73 50.45 1.51 -15.05
CA PHE A 73 49.03 1.80 -14.90
C PHE A 73 48.72 2.33 -13.49
N GLU A 74 49.24 1.68 -12.45
CA GLU A 74 49.08 2.12 -11.06
C GLU A 74 49.65 3.53 -10.86
N ILE A 75 50.86 3.80 -11.35
CA ILE A 75 51.49 5.13 -11.29
C ILE A 75 50.68 6.17 -12.07
N GLY A 76 50.32 5.87 -13.31
CA GLY A 76 49.54 6.78 -14.17
C GLY A 76 48.17 7.10 -13.56
N HIS A 77 47.52 6.10 -12.96
CA HIS A 77 46.26 6.28 -12.26
C HIS A 77 46.40 7.14 -11.00
N MET A 78 47.49 6.99 -10.24
CA MET A 78 47.80 7.88 -9.10
C MET A 78 48.01 9.33 -9.55
N VAL A 79 48.78 9.55 -10.63
CA VAL A 79 49.00 10.90 -11.19
C VAL A 79 47.69 11.50 -11.70
N TYR A 80 46.90 10.74 -12.47
CA TYR A 80 45.59 11.19 -12.96
C TYR A 80 44.66 11.58 -11.81
N ARG A 81 44.57 10.75 -10.77
CA ARG A 81 43.76 11.06 -9.58
C ARG A 81 44.23 12.34 -8.91
N SER A 82 45.55 12.49 -8.72
CA SER A 82 46.12 13.70 -8.12
C SER A 82 45.86 14.95 -8.96
N MET A 83 46.01 14.88 -10.29
CA MET A 83 45.68 16.00 -11.19
C MET A 83 44.19 16.35 -11.14
N LYS A 84 43.32 15.33 -11.13
CA LYS A 84 41.87 15.52 -10.99
C LYS A 84 41.50 16.16 -9.65
N GLU A 85 42.13 15.74 -8.55
CA GLU A 85 41.94 16.34 -7.22
C GLU A 85 42.38 17.82 -7.21
N VAL A 86 43.51 18.15 -7.86
CA VAL A 86 43.98 19.53 -8.01
C VAL A 86 43.02 20.36 -8.85
N ASP A 87 42.54 19.83 -9.97
CA ASP A 87 41.58 20.52 -10.85
C ASP A 87 40.24 20.74 -10.14
N GLU A 88 39.73 19.74 -9.41
CA GLU A 88 38.52 19.86 -8.59
C GLU A 88 38.70 20.84 -7.43
N ALA A 89 39.86 20.85 -6.77
CA ALA A 89 40.17 21.80 -5.71
C ALA A 89 40.22 23.23 -6.27
N ARG A 90 40.84 23.43 -7.44
CA ARG A 90 40.88 24.71 -8.14
C ARG A 90 39.49 25.17 -8.58
N ASP A 91 38.67 24.29 -9.13
CA ASP A 91 37.29 24.60 -9.51
C ASP A 91 36.45 24.99 -8.28
N LYS A 92 36.58 24.26 -7.16
CA LYS A 92 35.94 24.61 -5.89
C LYS A 92 36.40 25.98 -5.36
N GLU A 93 37.70 26.25 -5.40
CA GLU A 93 38.25 27.54 -4.99
C GLU A 93 37.73 28.68 -5.85
N LEU A 94 37.71 28.52 -7.17
CA LEU A 94 37.15 29.50 -8.09
C LEU A 94 35.67 29.75 -7.82
N LYS A 95 34.86 28.69 -7.69
CA LYS A 95 33.44 28.81 -7.34
C LYS A 95 33.21 29.54 -6.03
N ARG A 96 34.03 29.26 -5.01
CA ARG A 96 34.00 29.97 -3.72
C ARG A 96 34.30 31.46 -3.90
N MET A 97 35.37 31.81 -4.60
CA MET A 97 35.74 33.21 -4.84
C MET A 97 34.64 33.96 -5.61
N TRP A 98 34.04 33.32 -6.62
CA TRP A 98 32.92 33.92 -7.37
C TRP A 98 31.70 34.15 -6.50
N ARG A 99 31.37 33.19 -5.64
CA ARG A 99 30.28 33.31 -4.67
C ARG A 99 30.53 34.44 -3.67
N GLU A 100 31.72 34.52 -3.10
CA GLU A 100 32.11 35.59 -2.16
C GLU A 100 32.00 36.97 -2.83
N ARG A 101 32.49 37.11 -4.06
CA ARG A 101 32.41 38.36 -4.84
C ARG A 101 30.97 38.73 -5.21
N ALA A 102 30.13 37.75 -5.56
CA ALA A 102 28.72 37.98 -5.81
C ALA A 102 28.02 38.49 -4.53
N ILE A 103 28.31 37.88 -3.37
CA ILE A 103 27.79 38.31 -2.06
C ILE A 103 28.24 39.73 -1.72
N GLU A 104 29.52 40.04 -1.86
CA GLU A 104 30.06 41.39 -1.65
C GLU A 104 29.33 42.41 -2.54
N LYS A 105 29.12 42.08 -3.82
CA LYS A 105 28.43 42.98 -4.74
C LYS A 105 26.95 43.19 -4.39
N ILE A 106 26.26 42.13 -3.93
CA ILE A 106 24.88 42.22 -3.42
C ILE A 106 24.82 43.18 -2.23
N LEU A 107 25.79 43.07 -1.30
CA LEU A 107 25.91 43.95 -0.14
C LEU A 107 26.16 45.41 -0.54
N GLU A 108 27.07 45.65 -1.50
CA GLU A 108 27.32 47.00 -2.04
C GLU A 108 26.06 47.64 -2.65
N MET A 109 25.16 46.83 -3.22
CA MET A 109 23.90 47.28 -3.79
C MET A 109 22.80 47.49 -2.75
N GLY A 110 23.09 47.27 -1.46
CA GLY A 110 22.16 47.50 -0.35
C GLY A 110 21.19 46.36 -0.06
N TYR A 111 21.38 45.18 -0.67
CA TYR A 111 20.57 44.01 -0.38
C TYR A 111 21.15 43.24 0.80
N THR A 112 20.27 42.65 1.63
CA THR A 112 20.72 41.76 2.71
C THR A 112 21.34 40.48 2.13
N PRO A 113 22.45 39.98 2.70
CA PRO A 113 23.11 38.79 2.18
C PRO A 113 22.21 37.58 2.37
N PHE A 114 21.93 36.86 1.28
CA PHE A 114 21.19 35.61 1.33
C PHE A 114 22.08 34.49 1.84
N LYS A 115 21.61 33.77 2.85
CA LYS A 115 22.10 32.44 3.14
C LYS A 115 21.42 31.49 2.16
N GLU A 116 22.20 30.63 1.52
CA GLU A 116 21.66 29.64 0.57
C GLU A 116 20.65 28.71 1.26
N GLU A 117 20.85 28.51 2.56
CA GLU A 117 20.00 27.73 3.46
C GLU A 117 18.58 28.31 3.56
N ASP A 118 18.43 29.64 3.44
CA ASP A 118 17.14 30.34 3.49
C ASP A 118 16.35 30.18 2.18
N LEU A 119 16.97 29.66 1.12
CA LEU A 119 16.32 29.42 -0.16
C LEU A 119 15.63 28.04 -0.18
N PRO A 120 14.45 27.96 -0.80
CA PRO A 120 13.79 26.69 -1.12
C PRO A 120 14.71 25.78 -1.93
N VAL A 121 14.59 24.47 -1.70
CA VAL A 121 15.46 23.46 -2.32
C VAL A 121 15.46 23.57 -3.85
N ASP A 122 14.30 23.80 -4.47
CA ASP A 122 14.12 23.99 -5.91
C ASP A 122 14.82 25.24 -6.46
N LYS A 123 15.02 26.26 -5.61
CA LYS A 123 15.69 27.51 -5.98
C LYS A 123 17.21 27.49 -5.74
N ARG A 124 17.72 26.61 -4.88
CA ARG A 124 19.16 26.52 -4.56
C ARG A 124 20.01 26.22 -5.79
N GLY A 125 19.55 25.33 -6.68
CA GLY A 125 20.27 25.02 -7.93
C GLY A 125 20.40 26.22 -8.85
N LYS A 126 19.32 27.00 -9.01
CA LYS A 126 19.34 28.24 -9.80
C LYS A 126 20.27 29.28 -9.18
N TRP A 127 20.20 29.45 -7.86
CA TRP A 127 21.13 30.32 -7.12
C TRP A 127 22.59 29.94 -7.37
N LYS A 128 22.98 28.66 -7.16
CA LYS A 128 24.34 28.18 -7.46
C LYS A 128 24.73 28.45 -8.91
N SER A 129 23.84 28.18 -9.87
CA SER A 129 24.12 28.43 -11.28
C SER A 129 24.36 29.91 -11.61
N LEU A 130 23.81 30.83 -10.81
CA LEU A 130 23.98 32.28 -10.96
C LEU A 130 25.18 32.80 -10.18
N THR A 131 25.61 32.17 -9.09
CA THR A 131 26.73 32.65 -8.26
C THR A 131 28.04 31.91 -8.51
N GLU A 132 28.00 30.68 -9.01
CA GLU A 132 29.17 29.80 -9.20
C GLU A 132 29.55 29.60 -10.67
N ARG A 133 28.76 30.15 -11.61
CA ARG A 133 29.13 30.10 -13.04
C ARG A 133 30.35 30.98 -13.25
N GLY A 134 31.52 30.33 -13.34
CA GLY A 134 32.78 30.99 -13.64
C GLY A 134 32.74 31.61 -15.03
N VAL A 135 32.98 32.92 -15.11
CA VAL A 135 33.18 33.61 -16.39
C VAL A 135 34.66 33.49 -16.76
N SER A 136 34.98 33.03 -17.97
CA SER A 136 36.37 32.98 -18.45
C SER A 136 36.96 34.39 -18.52
N TRP A 137 38.18 34.60 -18.02
CA TRP A 137 38.83 35.90 -17.94
C TRP A 137 39.20 36.46 -19.33
N SER A 138 38.28 37.18 -19.99
CA SER A 138 38.50 37.99 -21.20
C SER A 138 37.87 39.39 -21.05
N GLU A 139 38.18 40.39 -21.89
CA GLU A 139 37.58 41.75 -21.77
C GLU A 139 36.05 41.79 -21.81
N THR A 140 35.40 40.75 -22.34
CA THR A 140 33.95 40.50 -22.25
C THR A 140 33.43 40.19 -20.83
N VAL A 141 34.31 39.98 -19.84
CA VAL A 141 33.98 39.61 -18.45
C VAL A 141 33.16 40.68 -17.74
N ALA A 142 33.48 41.96 -17.91
CA ALA A 142 32.76 43.01 -17.20
C ALA A 142 31.28 43.07 -17.62
N LEU A 143 31.01 42.88 -18.91
CA LEU A 143 29.64 42.84 -19.44
C LEU A 143 28.89 41.59 -19.00
N GLU A 144 29.54 40.42 -19.08
CA GLU A 144 28.94 39.15 -18.67
C GLU A 144 28.66 39.13 -17.16
N TRP A 145 29.61 39.64 -16.36
CA TRP A 145 29.45 39.79 -14.92
C TRP A 145 28.29 40.72 -14.58
N ASN A 146 28.18 41.87 -15.24
CA ASN A 146 27.05 42.79 -15.01
C ASN A 146 25.70 42.16 -15.39
N ARG A 147 25.66 41.38 -16.48
CA ARG A 147 24.46 40.62 -16.88
C ARG A 147 24.08 39.57 -15.83
N GLN A 148 25.05 38.81 -15.35
CA GLN A 148 24.87 37.80 -14.31
C GLN A 148 24.41 38.45 -12.99
N MET A 149 25.03 39.56 -12.58
CA MET A 149 24.62 40.32 -11.41
C MET A 149 23.21 40.88 -11.54
N HIS A 150 22.80 41.33 -12.73
CA HIS A 150 21.41 41.72 -12.96
C HIS A 150 20.45 40.54 -12.73
N GLN A 151 20.78 39.35 -13.22
CA GLN A 151 19.96 38.15 -13.00
C GLN A 151 19.90 37.77 -11.51
N VAL A 152 21.02 37.88 -10.78
CA VAL A 152 21.08 37.67 -9.33
C VAL A 152 20.18 38.66 -8.58
N VAL A 153 20.22 39.95 -8.92
CA VAL A 153 19.37 40.97 -8.31
C VAL A 153 17.89 40.72 -8.60
N GLN A 154 17.53 40.36 -9.84
CA GLN A 154 16.15 40.00 -10.17
C GLN A 154 15.68 38.76 -9.39
N PHE A 155 16.55 37.76 -9.24
CA PHE A 155 16.27 36.58 -8.43
C PHE A 155 16.00 36.93 -6.97
N ILE A 156 16.83 37.79 -6.37
CA ILE A 156 16.67 38.30 -5.00
C ILE A 156 15.34 39.03 -4.84
N LYS A 157 15.03 39.98 -5.73
CA LYS A 157 13.77 40.74 -5.68
C LYS A 157 12.54 39.85 -5.76
N ASN A 158 12.58 38.85 -6.64
CA ASN A 158 11.50 37.88 -6.75
C ASN A 158 11.38 37.03 -5.49
N ASP A 159 12.49 36.61 -4.88
CA ASP A 159 12.45 35.86 -3.63
C ASP A 159 11.95 36.69 -2.45
N GLU A 160 12.37 37.96 -2.32
CA GLU A 160 11.87 38.89 -1.30
C GLU A 160 10.35 39.09 -1.41
N LYS A 161 9.82 39.14 -2.64
CA LYS A 161 8.38 39.25 -2.88
C LYS A 161 7.61 37.98 -2.51
N GLU A 162 8.18 36.81 -2.76
CA GLU A 162 7.53 35.51 -2.49
C GLU A 162 7.73 35.01 -1.06
N ARG A 163 8.79 35.46 -0.37
CA ARG A 163 9.17 35.01 0.98
C ARG A 163 8.03 35.16 2.00
N PRO A 164 7.26 36.27 2.06
CA PRO A 164 6.15 36.38 3.02
C PRO A 164 5.05 35.33 2.78
N GLU A 165 4.71 35.05 1.53
CA GLU A 165 3.70 34.04 1.19
C GLU A 165 4.19 32.64 1.54
N ARG A 166 5.48 32.35 1.28
CA ARG A 166 6.11 31.10 1.67
C ARG A 166 6.12 30.91 3.18
N GLN A 167 6.56 31.91 3.92
CA GLN A 167 6.54 31.88 5.38
C GLN A 167 5.12 31.73 5.92
N ARG A 168 4.11 32.34 5.28
CA ARG A 168 2.69 32.13 5.63
C ARG A 168 2.26 30.69 5.38
N LYS A 169 2.65 30.07 4.26
CA LYS A 169 2.39 28.65 3.96
C LYS A 169 3.08 27.72 4.95
N GLU A 170 4.34 27.98 5.28
CA GLU A 170 5.11 27.23 6.29
C GLU A 170 4.46 27.35 7.68
N ARG A 171 4.08 28.56 8.10
CA ARG A 171 3.34 28.76 9.35
C ARG A 171 1.99 28.04 9.34
N ARG A 172 1.24 28.11 8.24
CA ARG A 172 -0.03 27.37 8.10
C ARG A 172 0.19 25.86 8.18
N ALA A 173 1.23 25.32 7.55
CA ALA A 173 1.55 23.90 7.60
C ALA A 173 1.96 23.46 9.02
N ALA A 174 2.76 24.27 9.72
CA ALA A 174 3.11 24.03 11.12
C ALA A 174 1.88 24.07 12.03
N ARG A 175 0.95 25.00 11.79
CA ARG A 175 -0.35 25.04 12.48
C ARG A 175 -1.20 23.81 12.17
N ASP A 176 -1.32 23.41 10.90
CA ASP A 176 -2.06 22.20 10.49
C ASP A 176 -1.55 20.96 11.20
N ALA A 177 -0.23 20.74 11.19
CA ALA A 177 0.40 19.61 11.86
C ALA A 177 0.09 19.60 13.36
N LYS A 178 0.22 20.76 14.04
CA LYS A 178 -0.05 20.86 15.47
C LYS A 178 -1.54 20.71 15.80
N LEU A 179 -2.42 21.25 14.97
CA LEU A 179 -3.87 21.15 15.14
C LEU A 179 -4.35 19.71 14.97
N ARG A 180 -3.79 18.96 14.01
CA ARG A 180 -4.05 17.52 13.87
C ARG A 180 -3.62 16.73 15.11
N GLU A 181 -2.45 17.03 15.69
CA GLU A 181 -1.98 16.42 16.94
C GLU A 181 -2.95 16.71 18.11
N LEU A 182 -3.40 17.96 18.25
CA LEU A 182 -4.37 18.35 19.27
C LEU A 182 -5.72 17.66 19.08
N LEU A 183 -6.25 17.64 17.86
CA LEU A 183 -7.53 16.99 17.54
C LEU A 183 -7.47 15.48 17.75
N ASP A 184 -6.37 14.82 17.41
CA ASP A 184 -6.18 13.38 17.66
C ASP A 184 -6.21 13.09 19.18
N SER A 185 -5.45 13.85 19.97
CA SER A 185 -5.48 13.75 21.43
C SER A 185 -6.86 14.05 22.04
N PHE A 186 -7.59 14.99 21.43
CA PHE A 186 -8.91 15.40 21.85
C PHE A 186 -9.96 14.33 21.54
N GLN A 187 -9.92 13.74 20.33
CA GLN A 187 -10.76 12.58 19.95
C GLN A 187 -10.56 11.40 20.90
N LEU A 188 -9.30 11.08 21.22
CA LEU A 188 -8.99 10.06 22.22
C LEU A 188 -9.64 10.37 23.58
N THR A 189 -9.64 11.64 23.99
CA THR A 189 -10.28 12.03 25.26
C THR A 189 -11.81 11.89 25.21
N MET A 190 -12.44 12.11 24.04
CA MET A 190 -13.90 11.97 23.89
C MET A 190 -14.38 10.52 23.74
N ASN A 191 -13.56 9.66 23.12
CA ASN A 191 -13.92 8.26 22.84
C ASN A 191 -13.53 7.29 23.96
N VAL A 192 -12.62 7.68 24.85
CA VAL A 192 -12.18 6.79 25.92
C VAL A 192 -13.23 6.74 27.02
N LEU A 193 -13.99 5.64 27.03
CA LEU A 193 -14.54 5.07 28.26
C LEU A 193 -13.45 5.10 29.34
N PRO A 194 -13.70 5.54 30.58
CA PRO A 194 -12.67 5.70 31.61
C PRO A 194 -11.80 4.43 31.73
N SER A 195 -10.61 4.50 31.11
CA SER A 195 -9.75 3.36 30.75
C SER A 195 -9.13 2.62 31.95
N ASN A 196 -9.41 3.10 33.17
CA ASN A 196 -8.77 2.64 34.39
C ASN A 196 -9.54 1.50 35.09
N ARG A 197 -10.55 0.92 34.44
CA ARG A 197 -11.35 -0.18 35.02
C ARG A 197 -11.22 -1.43 34.15
N SER A 198 -10.59 -2.46 34.70
CA SER A 198 -10.36 -3.75 34.05
C SER A 198 -11.64 -4.54 33.75
N GLU A 199 -12.78 -4.14 34.33
CA GLU A 199 -14.09 -4.73 34.06
C GLU A 199 -15.13 -3.60 34.08
N LEU A 200 -15.58 -3.15 32.91
CA LEU A 200 -16.80 -2.35 32.84
C LEU A 200 -17.98 -3.29 32.97
N SER A 201 -18.89 -3.00 33.88
CA SER A 201 -20.18 -3.68 33.91
C SER A 201 -20.93 -3.41 32.60
N MET A 202 -21.75 -4.36 32.15
CA MET A 202 -22.57 -4.17 30.96
C MET A 202 -23.50 -2.94 31.07
N THR A 203 -23.88 -2.55 32.28
CA THR A 203 -24.63 -1.32 32.56
C THR A 203 -23.80 -0.05 32.33
N GLU A 204 -22.49 -0.08 32.59
CA GLU A 204 -21.58 1.04 32.25
C GLU A 204 -21.38 1.13 30.74
N ILE A 205 -21.23 -0.01 30.06
CA ILE A 205 -21.18 -0.08 28.60
C ILE A 205 -22.46 0.50 28.01
N ALA A 206 -23.63 0.07 28.49
CA ALA A 206 -24.95 0.58 28.12
C ALA A 206 -25.07 2.11 28.22
N ASN A 207 -24.67 2.66 29.36
CA ASN A 207 -24.75 4.10 29.58
C ASN A 207 -23.79 4.86 28.66
N ALA A 208 -22.65 4.26 28.31
CA ALA A 208 -21.73 4.83 27.35
C ALA A 208 -22.26 4.76 25.90
N MET A 209 -23.00 3.71 25.54
CA MET A 209 -23.63 3.55 24.22
C MET A 209 -24.53 4.74 23.84
N ALA A 210 -25.18 5.36 24.82
CA ALA A 210 -25.98 6.57 24.61
C ALA A 210 -25.16 7.74 24.05
N GLY A 211 -23.86 7.78 24.35
CA GLY A 211 -22.91 8.78 23.87
C GLY A 211 -22.10 8.33 22.65
N TRP A 212 -22.31 7.12 22.12
CA TRP A 212 -21.56 6.63 20.96
C TRP A 212 -22.09 7.26 19.69
N LEU A 213 -21.42 8.34 19.33
CA LEU A 213 -21.65 9.07 18.11
C LEU A 213 -20.49 8.80 17.15
N PRO A 214 -20.77 8.71 15.84
CA PRO A 214 -19.70 8.71 14.86
C PRO A 214 -18.87 10.00 15.01
N LEU A 215 -17.58 9.85 15.29
CA LEU A 215 -16.69 11.00 15.33
C LEU A 215 -16.25 11.38 13.91
N PRO A 216 -16.19 12.68 13.59
CA PRO A 216 -15.63 13.13 12.32
C PRO A 216 -14.15 12.76 12.24
N ARG A 217 -13.66 12.42 11.05
CA ARG A 217 -12.22 12.21 10.85
C ARG A 217 -11.47 13.52 11.01
N LEU A 218 -10.16 13.47 11.22
CA LEU A 218 -9.33 14.69 11.27
C LEU A 218 -9.50 15.56 10.02
N SER A 219 -9.72 14.96 8.85
CA SER A 219 -10.03 15.69 7.61
C SER A 219 -11.35 16.44 7.67
N ASP A 220 -12.38 15.84 8.25
CA ASP A 220 -13.72 16.41 8.36
C ASP A 220 -13.75 17.49 9.45
N MET A 221 -12.98 17.29 10.52
CA MET A 221 -12.82 18.28 11.59
C MET A 221 -12.20 19.59 11.09
N VAL A 222 -11.32 19.55 10.10
CA VAL A 222 -10.74 20.77 9.49
C VAL A 222 -11.78 21.60 8.75
N GLU A 223 -12.90 21.00 8.36
CA GLU A 223 -14.03 21.70 7.74
C GLU A 223 -14.95 22.37 8.78
N LEU A 224 -14.78 22.08 10.08
CA LEU A 224 -15.52 22.77 11.13
C LEU A 224 -15.12 24.25 11.18
N PRO A 225 -16.07 25.20 11.21
CA PRO A 225 -15.77 26.63 11.10
C PRO A 225 -14.74 27.14 12.11
N ILE A 226 -14.77 26.60 13.34
CA ILE A 226 -13.84 26.99 14.40
C ILE A 226 -12.42 26.46 14.16
N ILE A 227 -12.28 25.23 13.66
CA ILE A 227 -10.99 24.62 13.32
C ILE A 227 -10.41 25.29 12.07
N GLN A 228 -11.25 25.58 11.07
CA GLN A 228 -10.85 26.35 9.90
C GLN A 228 -10.33 27.74 10.29
N SER A 229 -11.01 28.43 11.21
CA SER A 229 -10.58 29.73 11.72
C SER A 229 -9.21 29.65 12.40
N LEU A 230 -8.97 28.64 13.25
CA LEU A 230 -7.65 28.41 13.90
C LEU A 230 -6.53 28.16 12.89
N LEU A 231 -6.83 27.48 11.78
CA LEU A 231 -5.85 27.17 10.74
C LEU A 231 -5.53 28.38 9.85
N GLU A 232 -6.56 29.13 9.45
CA GLU A 232 -6.47 30.24 8.49
C GLU A 232 -5.97 31.53 9.11
N THR A 233 -6.21 31.75 10.41
CA THR A 233 -5.71 32.92 11.14
C THR A 233 -4.19 32.85 11.25
N ASP A 234 -3.49 33.85 10.71
CA ASP A 234 -2.02 33.83 10.67
C ASP A 234 -1.39 34.28 11.99
N VAL A 235 -1.56 33.45 13.03
CA VAL A 235 -0.94 33.60 14.35
C VAL A 235 0.21 32.58 14.54
N PRO A 236 1.15 32.83 15.46
CA PRO A 236 2.14 31.82 15.87
C PRO A 236 1.46 30.54 16.38
N THR A 237 2.09 29.38 16.17
CA THR A 237 1.54 28.08 16.58
C THR A 237 1.20 28.02 18.08
N THR A 238 2.01 28.66 18.94
CA THR A 238 1.76 28.72 20.39
C THR A 238 0.49 29.48 20.74
N GLU A 239 0.15 30.53 19.99
CA GLU A 239 -1.08 31.30 20.19
C GLU A 239 -2.30 30.52 19.69
N MET A 240 -2.18 29.83 18.55
CA MET A 240 -3.23 28.94 18.04
C MET A 240 -3.58 27.83 19.05
N VAL A 241 -2.58 27.26 19.74
CA VAL A 241 -2.81 26.26 20.82
C VAL A 241 -3.63 26.86 21.97
N VAL A 242 -3.33 28.09 22.40
CA VAL A 242 -4.11 28.78 23.44
C VAL A 242 -5.55 29.01 22.99
N GLN A 243 -5.75 29.44 21.74
CA GLN A 243 -7.09 29.63 21.18
C GLN A 243 -7.87 28.32 21.04
N PHE A 244 -7.18 27.22 20.70
CA PHE A 244 -7.77 25.88 20.68
C PHE A 244 -8.29 25.48 22.07
N GLU A 245 -7.46 25.62 23.11
CA GLU A 245 -7.87 25.28 24.49
C GLU A 245 -9.02 26.17 24.99
N GLN A 246 -9.02 27.46 24.65
CA GLN A 246 -10.13 28.36 24.96
C GLN A 246 -11.44 27.99 24.23
N SER A 247 -11.31 27.35 23.07
CA SER A 247 -12.43 26.95 22.21
C SER A 247 -12.86 25.49 22.41
N ARG A 248 -12.23 24.78 23.35
CA ARG A 248 -12.35 23.32 23.49
C ARG A 248 -13.79 22.84 23.66
N ASP A 249 -14.58 23.51 24.49
CA ASP A 249 -15.98 23.15 24.74
C ASP A 249 -16.87 23.38 23.50
N VAL A 250 -16.57 24.44 22.73
CA VAL A 250 -17.28 24.74 21.47
C VAL A 250 -16.95 23.69 20.41
N ILE A 251 -15.67 23.30 20.32
CA ILE A 251 -15.21 22.22 19.44
C ILE A 251 -15.90 20.90 19.82
N ALA A 252 -15.94 20.57 21.11
CA ALA A 252 -16.65 19.38 21.62
C ALA A 252 -18.12 19.38 21.18
N THR A 253 -18.81 20.50 21.38
CA THR A 253 -20.23 20.65 21.03
C THR A 253 -20.45 20.44 19.53
N GLN A 254 -19.66 21.07 18.66
CA GLN A 254 -19.78 20.90 17.21
C GLN A 254 -19.54 19.45 16.76
N ILE A 255 -18.59 18.75 17.40
CA ILE A 255 -18.32 17.35 17.07
C ILE A 255 -19.49 16.46 17.52
N LEU A 256 -20.07 16.71 18.68
CA LEU A 256 -21.25 15.98 19.15
C LEU A 256 -22.46 16.25 18.25
N GLU A 257 -22.68 17.49 17.82
CA GLU A 257 -23.73 17.85 16.88
C GLU A 257 -23.54 17.16 15.52
N PHE A 258 -22.31 17.16 14.99
CA PHE A 258 -21.95 16.43 13.79
C PHE A 258 -22.28 14.94 13.92
N GLY A 259 -21.82 14.30 14.99
CA GLY A 259 -22.04 12.88 15.21
C GLY A 259 -23.52 12.52 15.37
N ALA A 260 -24.30 13.37 16.05
CA ALA A 260 -25.74 13.22 16.18
C ALA A 260 -26.46 13.34 14.83
N GLN A 261 -26.02 14.26 13.96
CA GLN A 261 -26.57 14.41 12.62
C GLN A 261 -26.27 13.17 11.76
N VAL A 262 -25.01 12.71 11.71
CA VAL A 262 -24.63 11.52 10.92
C VAL A 262 -25.40 10.29 11.41
N LYS A 263 -25.52 10.09 12.73
CA LYS A 263 -26.31 9.00 13.30
C LYS A 263 -27.76 9.02 12.79
N LYS A 264 -28.40 10.19 12.84
CA LYS A 264 -29.78 10.36 12.36
C LYS A 264 -29.92 10.08 10.87
N GLU A 265 -28.96 10.52 10.05
CA GLU A 265 -28.94 10.26 8.61
C GLU A 265 -28.78 8.78 8.30
N TRP A 266 -27.89 8.07 9.00
CA TRP A 266 -27.76 6.61 8.86
C TRP A 266 -28.98 5.85 9.33
N ALA A 267 -29.58 6.21 10.47
CA ALA A 267 -30.81 5.59 10.91
C ALA A 267 -31.94 5.79 9.90
N LYS A 268 -31.99 6.95 9.23
CA LYS A 268 -32.91 7.20 8.12
C LYS A 268 -32.62 6.26 6.93
N ILE A 269 -31.37 6.12 6.50
CA ILE A 269 -30.98 5.21 5.41
C ILE A 269 -31.44 3.78 5.71
N VAL A 270 -31.22 3.30 6.94
CA VAL A 270 -31.65 1.96 7.36
C VAL A 270 -33.17 1.81 7.35
N ARG A 271 -33.92 2.80 7.85
CA ARG A 271 -35.39 2.77 7.81
C ARG A 271 -35.92 2.76 6.39
N ASP A 272 -35.41 3.64 5.54
CA ASP A 272 -35.83 3.79 4.15
C ASP A 272 -35.53 2.50 3.37
N GLY A 273 -34.37 1.88 3.58
CA GLY A 273 -34.00 0.59 2.98
C GLY A 273 -34.89 -0.56 3.47
N ARG A 274 -35.09 -0.68 4.80
CA ARG A 274 -35.97 -1.72 5.37
C ARG A 274 -37.43 -1.58 4.91
N ALA A 275 -37.93 -0.36 4.73
CA ALA A 275 -39.29 -0.14 4.27
C ALA A 275 -39.51 -0.65 2.83
N GLN A 276 -38.47 -0.65 2.00
CA GLN A 276 -38.52 -1.13 0.61
C GLN A 276 -38.45 -2.64 0.55
N ASP A 277 -37.50 -3.25 1.27
CA ASP A 277 -37.23 -4.67 1.15
C ASP A 277 -38.12 -5.51 2.09
N GLU A 278 -38.45 -5.01 3.28
CA GLU A 278 -38.95 -5.84 4.39
C GLU A 278 -39.89 -5.10 5.37
N PRO A 279 -41.08 -4.66 4.91
CA PRO A 279 -42.02 -3.90 5.74
C PRO A 279 -42.58 -4.68 6.95
N ALA A 280 -42.39 -6.00 7.01
CA ALA A 280 -43.00 -6.87 8.01
C ALA A 280 -42.18 -7.08 9.29
N ILE A 281 -40.89 -6.70 9.32
CA ILE A 281 -40.03 -6.93 10.49
C ILE A 281 -40.18 -5.76 11.48
N PRO A 282 -40.64 -5.99 12.71
CA PRO A 282 -40.77 -4.93 13.69
C PRO A 282 -39.42 -4.27 13.99
N LEU A 283 -39.45 -2.95 14.18
CA LEU A 283 -38.35 -2.17 14.78
C LEU A 283 -38.32 -2.45 16.29
N SER A 284 -38.07 -3.70 16.67
CA SER A 284 -37.92 -4.09 18.08
C SER A 284 -36.61 -3.53 18.64
N THR A 285 -36.65 -3.11 19.90
CA THR A 285 -35.48 -2.73 20.68
C THR A 285 -34.46 -3.87 20.66
N PRO A 286 -33.16 -3.58 20.45
CA PRO A 286 -32.13 -4.60 20.54
C PRO A 286 -32.12 -5.29 21.90
N CYS A 287 -31.75 -6.56 21.90
CA CYS A 287 -31.54 -7.34 23.12
C CYS A 287 -30.10 -7.85 23.20
N LEU A 288 -29.56 -7.87 24.42
CA LEU A 288 -28.33 -8.59 24.74
C LEU A 288 -28.68 -9.89 25.43
N LEU A 289 -28.15 -10.98 24.91
CA LEU A 289 -28.38 -12.30 25.51
C LEU A 289 -27.47 -12.54 26.72
N ALA A 290 -26.31 -11.89 26.78
CA ALA A 290 -25.34 -12.07 27.87
C ALA A 290 -25.77 -11.46 29.21
N ILE A 291 -26.71 -10.50 29.21
CA ILE A 291 -27.21 -9.85 30.42
C ILE A 291 -28.54 -10.50 30.78
N GLY A 292 -28.64 -11.10 31.96
CA GLY A 292 -29.91 -11.62 32.47
C GLY A 292 -31.03 -10.58 32.36
N SER A 293 -32.26 -11.03 32.13
CA SER A 293 -33.41 -10.28 31.61
C SER A 293 -33.87 -9.03 32.37
N GLU A 294 -33.25 -8.66 33.49
CA GLU A 294 -33.79 -7.63 34.39
C GLU A 294 -33.33 -6.20 34.07
N LEU A 295 -32.28 -6.01 33.27
CA LEU A 295 -31.81 -4.67 32.85
C LEU A 295 -31.33 -4.71 31.39
N ASN A 296 -32.19 -4.32 30.45
CA ASN A 296 -31.78 -4.15 29.06
C ASN A 296 -31.15 -2.75 28.86
N PRO A 297 -29.85 -2.66 28.51
CA PRO A 297 -29.15 -1.41 28.18
C PRO A 297 -29.88 -0.47 27.23
N PHE A 298 -30.59 -1.07 26.28
CA PHE A 298 -31.18 -0.40 25.15
C PHE A 298 -32.48 0.34 25.51
N ASP A 299 -33.07 0.05 26.68
CA ASP A 299 -34.31 0.71 27.12
C ASP A 299 -34.15 2.22 27.33
N LYS A 300 -32.91 2.70 27.51
CA LYS A 300 -32.58 4.13 27.67
C LYS A 300 -32.06 4.79 26.40
N LEU A 301 -31.81 4.02 25.34
CA LEU A 301 -31.29 4.54 24.09
C LEU A 301 -32.44 5.06 23.22
N ASP A 302 -32.15 6.09 22.42
CA ASP A 302 -33.12 6.53 21.43
C ASP A 302 -33.32 5.47 20.33
N GLU A 303 -34.44 5.56 19.62
CA GLU A 303 -34.84 4.59 18.61
C GLU A 303 -33.83 4.48 17.46
N ASP A 304 -33.20 5.59 17.05
CA ASP A 304 -32.18 5.60 15.99
C ASP A 304 -30.97 4.78 16.42
N THR A 305 -30.49 5.03 17.64
CA THR A 305 -29.38 4.29 18.25
C THR A 305 -29.70 2.81 18.38
N CYS A 306 -30.89 2.48 18.87
CA CYS A 306 -31.37 1.10 18.95
C CYS A 306 -31.35 0.41 17.57
N LEU A 307 -31.90 1.04 16.54
CA LEU A 307 -31.93 0.50 15.19
C LEU A 307 -30.52 0.22 14.64
N LEU A 308 -29.61 1.17 14.83
CA LEU A 308 -28.24 1.09 14.32
C LEU A 308 -27.42 0.00 15.02
N PHE A 309 -27.66 -0.24 16.31
CA PHE A 309 -26.98 -1.30 17.07
C PHE A 309 -27.55 -2.71 16.86
N ARG A 310 -28.47 -2.95 15.92
CA ARG A 310 -28.89 -4.33 15.64
C ARG A 310 -27.80 -5.07 14.87
N ALA A 311 -27.59 -6.34 15.20
CA ALA A 311 -26.62 -7.21 14.51
C ALA A 311 -26.98 -7.47 13.04
N ASP A 312 -28.26 -7.30 12.69
CA ASP A 312 -28.75 -7.36 11.31
C ASP A 312 -28.79 -5.98 10.62
N THR A 313 -28.29 -4.91 11.26
CA THR A 313 -28.17 -3.60 10.61
C THR A 313 -26.77 -3.42 10.05
N LEU A 314 -26.64 -3.65 8.74
CA LEU A 314 -25.38 -3.51 8.01
C LEU A 314 -25.47 -2.42 6.96
N LEU A 315 -24.44 -1.60 6.91
CA LEU A 315 -24.29 -0.52 5.94
C LEU A 315 -23.20 -0.90 4.94
N ASP A 316 -23.49 -0.70 3.67
CA ASP A 316 -22.50 -0.76 2.62
C ASP A 316 -21.80 0.59 2.49
N PHE A 317 -20.50 0.55 2.20
CA PHE A 317 -19.66 1.69 1.97
C PHE A 317 -18.83 1.47 0.71
N GLU A 318 -18.97 2.36 -0.28
CA GLU A 318 -18.21 2.34 -1.53
C GLU A 318 -17.28 3.56 -1.56
N PRO A 319 -16.01 3.44 -1.08
CA PRO A 319 -15.09 4.57 -0.95
C PRO A 319 -14.73 5.24 -2.27
N ASP A 320 -14.68 4.45 -3.34
CA ASP A 320 -14.40 4.87 -4.70
C ASP A 320 -14.89 3.80 -5.70
N GLN A 321 -14.96 4.15 -7.00
CA GLN A 321 -15.40 3.24 -8.07
C GLN A 321 -14.51 2.00 -8.27
N HIS A 322 -13.38 1.89 -7.57
CA HIS A 322 -12.36 0.85 -7.80
C HIS A 322 -12.15 -0.05 -6.57
N THR A 323 -12.78 0.26 -5.45
CA THR A 323 -12.69 -0.50 -4.21
C THR A 323 -13.97 -1.30 -4.06
N ARG A 324 -13.83 -2.56 -3.66
CA ARG A 324 -14.98 -3.39 -3.33
C ARG A 324 -15.75 -2.71 -2.21
N SER A 325 -17.06 -2.68 -2.37
CA SER A 325 -18.00 -2.30 -1.32
C SER A 325 -17.66 -3.08 -0.04
N LYS A 326 -17.60 -2.37 1.09
CA LYS A 326 -17.25 -2.94 2.39
C LYS A 326 -18.44 -2.81 3.32
N THR A 327 -19.07 -3.94 3.61
CA THR A 327 -20.13 -4.05 4.62
C THR A 327 -19.57 -3.75 6.02
N GLN A 328 -20.25 -2.88 6.76
CA GLN A 328 -19.88 -2.52 8.13
C GLN A 328 -21.09 -2.47 9.06
N SER A 329 -20.86 -2.85 10.32
CA SER A 329 -21.81 -2.63 11.41
C SER A 329 -21.62 -1.25 12.04
N TYR A 330 -22.66 -0.72 12.69
CA TYR A 330 -22.58 0.60 13.33
C TYR A 330 -21.49 0.69 14.41
N ASP A 331 -21.30 -0.35 15.22
CA ASP A 331 -20.26 -0.43 16.24
C ASP A 331 -18.83 -0.36 15.64
N SER A 332 -18.65 -0.96 14.47
CA SER A 332 -17.39 -0.86 13.71
C SER A 332 -17.17 0.57 13.21
N LEU A 333 -18.24 1.23 12.75
CA LEU A 333 -18.20 2.58 12.20
C LEU A 333 -17.92 3.67 13.24
N VAL A 334 -18.47 3.55 14.44
CA VAL A 334 -18.19 4.49 15.54
C VAL A 334 -16.84 4.23 16.21
N GLY A 335 -16.10 3.20 15.78
CA GLY A 335 -14.75 2.89 16.25
C GLY A 335 -14.75 2.58 17.74
N LEU A 336 -15.63 1.69 18.19
CA LEU A 336 -15.75 1.33 19.60
C LEU A 336 -14.41 0.81 20.15
N VAL A 337 -13.71 1.65 20.93
CA VAL A 337 -12.54 1.25 21.69
C VAL A 337 -12.99 0.89 23.09
N LEU A 338 -13.10 -0.40 23.38
CA LEU A 338 -13.25 -0.85 24.76
C LEU A 338 -11.89 -0.85 25.51
N PRO A 339 -11.91 -0.69 26.84
CA PRO A 339 -10.69 -0.76 27.65
C PRO A 339 -9.87 -2.02 27.34
N GLY A 340 -8.58 -1.85 27.06
CA GLY A 340 -7.64 -2.94 26.82
C GLY A 340 -7.54 -3.41 25.36
N GLN A 341 -8.37 -2.91 24.43
CA GLN A 341 -8.18 -3.14 23.00
C GLN A 341 -7.22 -2.09 22.42
N PRO A 342 -6.30 -2.48 21.50
CA PRO A 342 -5.54 -1.50 20.75
C PRO A 342 -6.51 -0.60 19.98
N ILE A 343 -6.27 0.71 20.06
CA ILE A 343 -7.04 1.70 19.32
C ILE A 343 -6.74 1.47 17.83
N HIS A 344 -7.58 0.67 17.18
CA HIS A 344 -7.63 0.65 15.73
C HIS A 344 -8.37 1.92 15.31
N THR A 345 -7.62 3.00 15.07
CA THR A 345 -8.19 4.13 14.34
C THR A 345 -8.70 3.59 13.01
N PRO A 346 -9.99 3.79 12.66
CA PRO A 346 -10.52 3.33 11.38
C PRO A 346 -9.60 3.86 10.27
N GLN A 347 -8.86 2.98 9.59
CA GLN A 347 -7.86 3.36 8.58
C GLN A 347 -8.48 3.93 7.30
N ASN A 348 -9.81 4.03 7.24
CA ASN A 348 -10.52 4.47 6.05
C ASN A 348 -10.20 5.96 5.79
N LYS A 349 -9.66 6.24 4.61
CA LYS A 349 -9.17 7.58 4.19
C LYS A 349 -10.25 8.49 3.58
N SER A 350 -11.45 7.97 3.35
CA SER A 350 -12.59 8.70 2.76
C SER A 350 -13.14 9.79 3.71
N LYS A 351 -14.15 10.55 3.29
CA LYS A 351 -14.88 11.45 4.19
C LYS A 351 -15.96 10.66 4.93
N PHE A 352 -16.28 11.05 6.16
CA PHE A 352 -17.37 10.44 6.92
C PHE A 352 -18.70 11.12 6.56
N ALA A 353 -19.14 11.00 5.29
CA ALA A 353 -20.41 11.58 4.86
C ALA A 353 -21.49 10.50 4.81
N ALA A 354 -22.65 10.74 5.43
CA ALA A 354 -23.72 9.74 5.48
C ALA A 354 -24.20 9.28 4.10
N LYS A 355 -24.12 10.17 3.11
CA LYS A 355 -24.44 9.90 1.70
C LYS A 355 -23.56 8.84 1.04
N ASP A 356 -22.39 8.55 1.60
CA ASP A 356 -21.46 7.56 1.06
C ASP A 356 -21.80 6.14 1.57
N TYR A 357 -22.84 6.02 2.41
CA TYR A 357 -23.32 4.78 2.97
C TYR A 357 -24.69 4.42 2.43
N ASN A 358 -24.90 3.14 2.14
CA ASN A 358 -26.19 2.59 1.73
C ASN A 358 -26.62 1.47 2.67
N TRP A 359 -27.92 1.18 2.69
CA TRP A 359 -28.43 -0.01 3.36
C TRP A 359 -28.01 -1.26 2.57
N ASP A 360 -27.32 -2.20 3.22
CA ASP A 360 -26.93 -3.47 2.59
C ASP A 360 -28.00 -4.52 2.86
N SER A 361 -28.99 -4.63 1.96
CA SER A 361 -30.12 -5.54 2.14
C SER A 361 -29.71 -7.01 2.05
N LYS A 362 -28.76 -7.36 1.16
CA LYS A 362 -28.23 -8.73 1.02
C LYS A 362 -27.49 -9.14 2.30
N ALA A 363 -26.59 -8.31 2.80
CA ALA A 363 -25.87 -8.59 4.03
C ALA A 363 -26.79 -8.64 5.25
N SER A 364 -27.76 -7.74 5.34
CA SER A 364 -28.70 -7.72 6.47
C SER A 364 -29.60 -8.95 6.50
N SER A 365 -30.02 -9.44 5.32
CA SER A 365 -30.72 -10.72 5.19
C SER A 365 -29.84 -11.90 5.61
N MET A 366 -28.60 -11.94 5.13
CA MET A 366 -27.64 -12.97 5.51
C MET A 366 -27.36 -12.98 7.02
N ALA A 367 -27.17 -11.80 7.62
CA ALA A 367 -26.96 -11.64 9.05
C ALA A 367 -28.11 -12.27 9.86
N ARG A 368 -29.37 -12.08 9.47
CA ARG A 368 -30.52 -12.72 10.15
C ARG A 368 -30.55 -14.23 10.02
N MET A 369 -30.19 -14.76 8.85
CA MET A 369 -30.09 -16.21 8.67
C MET A 369 -29.01 -16.79 9.59
N LEU A 370 -27.84 -16.13 9.65
CA LEU A 370 -26.76 -16.52 10.55
C LEU A 370 -27.19 -16.42 12.02
N LEU A 371 -27.85 -15.33 12.44
CA LEU A 371 -28.40 -15.19 13.80
C LEU A 371 -29.37 -16.32 14.15
N SER A 372 -30.29 -16.62 13.24
CA SER A 372 -31.28 -17.70 13.41
C SER A 372 -30.60 -19.07 13.52
N SER A 373 -29.56 -19.34 12.72
CA SER A 373 -28.79 -20.58 12.77
C SER A 373 -28.05 -20.79 14.09
N MET A 374 -27.67 -19.69 14.76
CA MET A 374 -27.07 -19.71 16.09
C MET A 374 -28.12 -19.77 17.22
N GLY A 375 -29.42 -19.71 16.90
CA GLY A 375 -30.49 -19.62 17.88
C GLY A 375 -30.62 -18.23 18.53
N HIS A 376 -30.03 -17.20 17.93
CA HIS A 376 -30.12 -15.82 18.41
C HIS A 376 -31.40 -15.14 17.87
N PRO A 377 -32.09 -14.31 18.68
CA PRO A 377 -33.17 -13.47 18.20
C PRO A 377 -32.71 -12.49 17.10
N ILE A 378 -33.61 -12.16 16.17
CA ILE A 378 -33.33 -11.20 15.08
C ILE A 378 -32.95 -9.81 15.60
N ASN A 379 -33.48 -9.40 16.76
CA ASN A 379 -33.14 -8.14 17.41
C ASN A 379 -31.90 -8.23 18.30
N THR A 380 -31.00 -9.21 18.11
CA THR A 380 -29.75 -9.23 18.88
C THR A 380 -28.91 -7.99 18.55
N ALA A 381 -28.30 -7.37 19.56
CA ALA A 381 -27.45 -6.21 19.34
C ALA A 381 -26.10 -6.60 18.71
N SER A 382 -25.57 -5.79 17.78
CA SER A 382 -24.28 -6.00 17.10
C SER A 382 -23.11 -6.02 18.08
N ILE A 383 -23.20 -5.25 19.17
CA ILE A 383 -22.19 -5.23 20.23
C ILE A 383 -21.99 -6.60 20.89
N GLU A 384 -23.02 -7.47 20.94
CA GLU A 384 -22.90 -8.86 21.42
C GLU A 384 -21.84 -9.65 20.61
N PHE A 385 -21.68 -9.28 19.34
CA PHE A 385 -20.77 -9.88 18.37
C PHE A 385 -19.56 -9.00 18.05
N SER A 386 -19.40 -7.88 18.73
CA SER A 386 -18.22 -7.04 18.57
C SER A 386 -17.02 -7.66 19.31
N ALA A 387 -15.81 -7.41 18.80
CA ALA A 387 -14.55 -7.85 19.45
C ALA A 387 -14.41 -7.35 20.90
N ALA A 388 -15.18 -6.32 21.22
CA ALA A 388 -15.42 -5.78 22.55
C ALA A 388 -15.89 -6.83 23.57
N ASN A 389 -16.58 -7.89 23.14
CA ASN A 389 -16.94 -9.04 23.98
C ASN A 389 -15.90 -10.19 23.93
N GLY A 390 -14.72 -9.95 23.35
CA GLY A 390 -13.68 -10.95 23.13
C GLY A 390 -14.08 -12.07 22.16
N ARG A 391 -15.17 -11.88 21.41
CA ARG A 391 -15.72 -12.89 20.50
C ARG A 391 -15.18 -12.67 19.10
N TRP A 392 -14.58 -13.73 18.59
CA TRP A 392 -14.17 -13.84 17.20
C TRP A 392 -14.99 -14.92 16.54
N PHE A 393 -15.24 -14.77 15.24
CA PHE A 393 -16.00 -15.75 14.48
C PHE A 393 -15.10 -16.43 13.47
N ALA A 394 -15.45 -17.65 13.11
CA ALA A 394 -14.99 -18.26 11.88
C ALA A 394 -16.19 -18.85 11.15
N CYS A 395 -16.08 -18.96 9.83
CA CYS A 395 -16.98 -19.80 9.08
C CYS A 395 -16.79 -21.25 9.56
N GLY A 396 -17.86 -21.89 10.04
CA GLY A 396 -17.81 -23.30 10.47
C GLY A 396 -17.70 -24.30 9.32
N ARG A 397 -17.83 -23.82 8.06
CA ARG A 397 -17.70 -24.61 6.83
C ARG A 397 -16.32 -24.54 6.20
N CYS A 398 -15.62 -23.42 6.38
CA CYS A 398 -14.29 -23.20 5.80
C CYS A 398 -13.15 -23.40 6.80
N THR A 399 -11.98 -23.73 6.28
CA THR A 399 -10.70 -23.57 6.99
C THR A 399 -10.16 -22.16 6.72
N GLY A 400 -10.79 -21.16 7.33
CA GLY A 400 -10.47 -19.74 7.12
C GLY A 400 -9.87 -19.05 8.35
N PRO A 401 -9.52 -17.76 8.22
CA PRO A 401 -9.06 -16.94 9.34
C PRO A 401 -10.23 -16.67 10.31
N ARG A 402 -9.90 -16.10 11.47
CA ARG A 402 -10.90 -15.42 12.28
C ARG A 402 -11.39 -14.17 11.57
N MET A 403 -12.68 -13.86 11.72
CA MET A 403 -13.38 -12.73 11.10
C MET A 403 -14.14 -11.94 12.15
N SER A 404 -14.40 -10.67 11.84
CA SER A 404 -15.40 -9.87 12.56
C SER A 404 -16.82 -10.34 12.21
N TRP A 405 -17.85 -9.88 12.93
CA TRP A 405 -19.24 -10.18 12.56
C TRP A 405 -19.57 -9.70 11.13
N ALA A 406 -19.23 -8.46 10.80
CA ALA A 406 -19.43 -7.92 9.46
C ALA A 406 -18.62 -8.69 8.39
N GLY A 407 -17.38 -9.07 8.71
CA GLY A 407 -16.53 -9.89 7.84
C GLY A 407 -17.12 -11.28 7.58
N LEU A 408 -17.67 -11.93 8.62
CA LEU A 408 -18.36 -13.21 8.47
C LEU A 408 -19.62 -13.09 7.60
N VAL A 409 -20.42 -12.05 7.80
CA VAL A 409 -21.61 -11.81 6.97
C VAL A 409 -21.20 -11.55 5.51
N SER A 410 -20.18 -10.72 5.29
CA SER A 410 -19.61 -10.45 3.97
C SER A 410 -19.09 -11.72 3.30
N HIS A 411 -18.41 -12.60 4.06
CA HIS A 411 -17.97 -13.91 3.59
C HIS A 411 -19.14 -14.72 3.04
N TYR A 412 -20.22 -14.88 3.82
CA TYR A 412 -21.39 -15.64 3.37
C TYR A 412 -22.12 -14.97 2.19
N CYS A 413 -22.15 -13.65 2.11
CA CYS A 413 -22.72 -12.94 0.95
C CYS A 413 -21.93 -13.21 -0.32
N LYS A 414 -20.60 -13.23 -0.22
CA LYS A 414 -19.69 -13.56 -1.33
C LYS A 414 -19.93 -15.00 -1.79
N GLU A 415 -19.94 -15.96 -0.86
CA GLU A 415 -20.17 -17.38 -1.17
C GLU A 415 -21.55 -17.62 -1.80
N ALA A 416 -22.58 -16.89 -1.35
CA ALA A 416 -23.89 -16.91 -1.99
C ALA A 416 -23.85 -16.39 -3.43
N GLY A 417 -23.11 -15.30 -3.68
CA GLY A 417 -22.89 -14.79 -5.04
C GLY A 417 -22.14 -15.77 -5.93
N ILE A 418 -21.06 -16.37 -5.44
CA ILE A 418 -20.30 -17.40 -6.18
C ILE A 418 -21.19 -18.59 -6.54
N TRP A 419 -22.08 -19.00 -5.61
CA TRP A 419 -23.05 -20.05 -5.89
C TRP A 419 -24.06 -19.64 -6.96
N GLU A 420 -24.63 -18.43 -6.86
CA GLU A 420 -25.57 -17.88 -7.87
C GLU A 420 -24.91 -17.87 -9.26
N ASP A 421 -23.70 -17.33 -9.36
CA ASP A 421 -22.91 -17.31 -10.60
C ASP A 421 -22.64 -18.73 -11.12
N ALA A 422 -22.26 -19.67 -10.25
CA ALA A 422 -22.02 -21.06 -10.64
C ALA A 422 -23.29 -21.77 -11.12
N GLN A 423 -24.47 -21.43 -10.58
CA GLN A 423 -25.74 -21.97 -11.04
C GLN A 423 -26.12 -21.45 -12.42
N GLU A 424 -25.84 -20.19 -12.73
CA GLU A 424 -26.09 -19.63 -14.06
C GLU A 424 -25.29 -20.33 -15.17
N HIS A 425 -24.08 -20.80 -14.82
CA HIS A 425 -23.16 -21.46 -15.76
C HIS A 425 -23.15 -22.99 -15.62
N ILE A 426 -24.07 -23.57 -14.85
CA ILE A 426 -24.05 -25.02 -14.57
C ILE A 426 -24.22 -25.86 -15.85
N SER A 427 -24.95 -25.35 -16.84
CA SER A 427 -25.15 -26.02 -18.13
C SER A 427 -23.89 -26.04 -19.00
N GLU A 428 -22.89 -25.22 -18.69
CA GLU A 428 -21.62 -25.16 -19.40
C GLU A 428 -20.58 -26.12 -18.83
N LEU A 429 -20.86 -26.69 -17.64
CA LEU A 429 -19.98 -27.66 -17.01
C LEU A 429 -20.05 -29.02 -17.73
N PRO A 430 -18.93 -29.73 -17.88
CA PRO A 430 -18.91 -31.10 -18.38
C PRO A 430 -19.84 -32.03 -17.59
N ASP A 431 -20.44 -32.99 -18.28
CA ASP A 431 -21.28 -34.03 -17.65
C ASP A 431 -20.57 -34.69 -16.47
N GLY A 432 -21.23 -34.71 -15.32
CA GLY A 432 -20.72 -35.31 -14.08
C GLY A 432 -20.02 -34.34 -13.13
N ILE A 433 -19.81 -33.07 -13.51
CA ILE A 433 -19.32 -32.03 -12.60
C ILE A 433 -20.51 -31.27 -12.02
N PHE A 434 -20.60 -31.21 -10.70
CA PHE A 434 -21.59 -30.42 -9.99
C PHE A 434 -20.88 -29.51 -8.99
N TYR A 435 -21.28 -28.24 -8.97
CA TYR A 435 -20.87 -27.34 -7.90
C TYR A 435 -21.72 -27.64 -6.67
N ARG A 436 -21.09 -27.76 -5.50
CA ARG A 436 -21.78 -28.01 -4.23
C ARG A 436 -21.59 -26.81 -3.30
N ASN A 437 -22.68 -26.10 -2.99
CA ASN A 437 -22.64 -25.01 -2.03
C ASN A 437 -22.53 -25.54 -0.58
N ILE A 438 -21.33 -25.56 -0.03
CA ILE A 438 -21.08 -25.94 1.37
C ILE A 438 -21.56 -24.89 2.38
N HIS A 439 -21.87 -23.67 1.91
CA HIS A 439 -22.38 -22.55 2.69
C HIS A 439 -23.91 -22.46 2.68
N ALA A 440 -24.59 -23.38 1.98
CA ALA A 440 -26.05 -23.48 1.99
C ALA A 440 -26.57 -23.74 3.41
N MET A 441 -27.72 -23.14 3.73
CA MET A 441 -28.34 -23.21 5.06
C MET A 441 -28.82 -24.63 5.38
N GLU A 442 -29.19 -25.40 4.37
CA GLU A 442 -29.75 -26.75 4.47
C GLU A 442 -28.68 -27.84 4.68
N PHE A 443 -27.39 -27.47 4.70
CA PHE A 443 -26.32 -28.45 4.79
C PHE A 443 -26.01 -28.82 6.26
N ASP A 444 -26.45 -29.97 6.78
CA ASP A 444 -26.42 -30.19 8.24
C ASP A 444 -25.08 -30.64 8.86
N ALA A 445 -24.01 -30.80 8.08
CA ALA A 445 -22.81 -31.49 8.58
C ALA A 445 -21.98 -30.71 9.62
N ARG A 446 -22.06 -29.37 9.66
CA ARG A 446 -21.24 -28.48 10.52
C ARG A 446 -22.06 -27.23 10.89
N PRO A 447 -21.71 -26.47 11.93
CA PRO A 447 -22.35 -25.18 12.15
C PRO A 447 -21.96 -24.18 11.04
N LEU A 448 -22.83 -23.20 10.75
CA LEU A 448 -22.49 -22.09 9.86
C LEU A 448 -21.51 -21.12 10.52
N VAL A 449 -21.76 -20.81 11.78
CA VAL A 449 -20.94 -19.89 12.56
C VAL A 449 -20.22 -20.67 13.65
N LYS A 450 -18.89 -20.55 13.71
CA LYS A 450 -18.10 -21.01 14.86
C LYS A 450 -17.75 -19.79 15.71
N CYS A 451 -18.30 -19.72 16.92
CA CYS A 451 -17.84 -18.78 17.94
C CYS A 451 -16.52 -19.30 18.50
N LEU A 452 -15.47 -18.49 18.42
CA LEU A 452 -14.12 -18.86 18.85
C LEU A 452 -13.88 -18.43 20.29
N SER A 453 -13.23 -19.29 21.06
CA SER A 453 -12.56 -18.88 22.29
C SER A 453 -11.34 -17.99 21.98
N ALA A 454 -10.86 -17.24 22.97
CA ALA A 454 -9.67 -16.40 22.81
C ALA A 454 -8.44 -17.21 22.34
N ALA A 455 -8.26 -18.42 22.86
CA ALA A 455 -7.17 -19.31 22.48
C ALA A 455 -7.30 -19.78 21.01
N GLU A 456 -8.51 -20.15 20.57
CA GLU A 456 -8.74 -20.53 19.17
C GLU A 456 -8.56 -19.35 18.20
N ALA A 457 -8.93 -18.15 18.63
CA ALA A 457 -8.72 -16.94 17.85
C ALA A 457 -7.23 -16.62 17.68
N GLU A 458 -6.44 -16.73 18.76
CA GLU A 458 -4.98 -16.56 18.74
C GLU A 458 -4.28 -17.63 17.89
N GLU A 459 -4.75 -18.88 17.96
CA GLU A 459 -4.26 -19.97 17.11
C GLU A 459 -4.51 -19.68 15.62
N LEU A 460 -5.71 -19.23 15.26
CA LEU A 460 -6.05 -18.87 13.88
C LEU A 460 -5.25 -17.66 13.39
N GLU A 461 -5.04 -16.66 14.23
CA GLU A 461 -4.22 -15.50 13.88
C GLU A 461 -2.75 -15.88 13.65
N THR A 462 -2.23 -16.83 14.43
CA THR A 462 -0.89 -17.38 14.23
C THR A 462 -0.80 -18.19 12.92
N ARG A 463 -1.86 -18.93 12.59
CA ARG A 463 -1.93 -19.73 11.34
C ARG A 463 -2.08 -18.86 10.10
N TYR A 464 -2.79 -17.74 10.21
CA TYR A 464 -3.08 -16.81 9.13
C TYR A 464 -2.57 -15.40 9.48
N PRO A 465 -1.24 -15.18 9.46
CA PRO A 465 -0.67 -13.88 9.80
C PRO A 465 -1.14 -12.82 8.80
N GLY A 466 -1.70 -11.72 9.32
CA GLY A 466 -2.32 -10.66 8.52
C GLY A 466 -3.85 -10.70 8.45
N GLY A 467 -4.47 -11.74 9.03
CA GLY A 467 -5.91 -11.81 9.25
C GLY A 467 -6.73 -11.83 7.96
N GLU A 468 -7.95 -11.30 8.06
CA GLU A 468 -8.92 -11.23 6.97
C GLU A 468 -8.40 -10.42 5.76
N GLU A 469 -7.76 -9.27 6.01
CA GLU A 469 -7.28 -8.36 4.95
C GLU A 469 -6.14 -8.97 4.11
N ALA A 470 -5.21 -9.70 4.71
CA ALA A 470 -4.10 -10.31 3.96
C ALA A 470 -4.58 -11.41 3.00
N ILE A 471 -5.61 -12.16 3.38
CA ILE A 471 -6.21 -13.18 2.52
C ILE A 471 -6.96 -12.50 1.36
N TRP A 472 -7.70 -11.43 1.65
CA TRP A 472 -8.37 -10.67 0.60
C TRP A 472 -7.39 -10.02 -0.36
N ASP A 473 -6.29 -9.44 0.12
CA ASP A 473 -5.26 -8.86 -0.72
C ASP A 473 -4.56 -9.91 -1.60
N GLU A 474 -4.30 -11.10 -1.04
CA GLU A 474 -3.75 -12.22 -1.81
C GLU A 474 -4.74 -12.72 -2.86
N GLU A 475 -6.02 -12.83 -2.52
CA GLU A 475 -7.07 -13.23 -3.44
C GLU A 475 -7.27 -12.19 -4.55
N LEU A 476 -7.25 -10.89 -4.21
CA LEU A 476 -7.28 -9.80 -5.20
C LEU A 476 -6.02 -9.79 -6.07
N ALA A 477 -4.87 -10.14 -5.52
CA ALA A 477 -3.63 -10.27 -6.29
C ALA A 477 -3.70 -11.48 -7.23
N ARG A 478 -4.32 -12.59 -6.82
CA ARG A 478 -4.57 -13.75 -7.68
C ARG A 478 -5.56 -13.43 -8.78
N GLU A 479 -6.67 -12.78 -8.47
CA GLU A 479 -7.63 -12.31 -9.48
C GLU A 479 -6.97 -11.34 -10.46
N ARG A 480 -6.25 -10.32 -9.98
CA ARG A 480 -5.51 -9.38 -10.86
C ARG A 480 -4.50 -10.10 -11.74
N LYS A 481 -3.77 -11.06 -11.18
CA LYS A 481 -2.81 -11.87 -11.94
C LYS A 481 -3.51 -12.72 -13.00
N PHE A 482 -4.65 -13.32 -12.67
CA PHE A 482 -5.47 -14.06 -13.61
C PHE A 482 -5.93 -13.16 -14.77
N TYR A 483 -6.46 -11.97 -14.48
CA TYR A 483 -6.83 -10.98 -15.49
C TYR A 483 -5.62 -10.52 -16.33
N ASP A 484 -4.47 -10.24 -15.72
CA ASP A 484 -3.25 -9.83 -16.44
C ASP A 484 -2.70 -10.95 -17.33
N ASP A 485 -2.76 -12.20 -16.89
CA ASP A 485 -2.26 -13.37 -17.63
C ASP A 485 -3.21 -13.71 -18.81
N ASP A 486 -4.53 -13.62 -18.63
CA ASP A 486 -5.51 -13.76 -19.72
C ASP A 486 -5.44 -12.59 -20.72
N TYR A 487 -5.26 -11.36 -20.26
CA TYR A 487 -5.07 -10.20 -21.15
C TYR A 487 -3.77 -10.31 -21.95
N ARG A 488 -2.71 -10.88 -21.36
CA ARG A 488 -1.45 -11.19 -22.06
C ARG A 488 -1.59 -12.36 -23.04
N LEU A 489 -2.40 -13.37 -22.73
CA LEU A 489 -2.74 -14.45 -23.67
C LEU A 489 -3.53 -13.89 -24.86
N GLY A 490 -4.55 -13.05 -24.62
CA GLY A 490 -5.32 -12.36 -25.65
C GLY A 490 -4.47 -11.43 -26.54
N CYS A 491 -3.54 -10.67 -25.96
CA CYS A 491 -2.60 -9.83 -26.72
C CYS A 491 -1.58 -10.64 -27.54
N ARG A 492 -1.13 -11.81 -27.06
CA ARG A 492 -0.25 -12.70 -27.86
C ARG A 492 -0.99 -13.32 -29.03
N LEU A 493 -2.27 -13.67 -28.85
CA LEU A 493 -3.10 -14.22 -29.91
C LEU A 493 -3.45 -13.17 -30.99
N CYS A 494 -3.65 -11.91 -30.61
CA CYS A 494 -3.93 -10.83 -31.55
C CYS A 494 -2.70 -10.35 -32.35
N MET A 495 -1.47 -10.49 -31.82
CA MET A 495 -0.24 -10.13 -32.54
C MET A 495 0.35 -11.27 -33.38
N GLY A 496 -0.21 -12.49 -33.29
CA GLY A 496 0.23 -13.66 -34.07
C GLY A 496 -0.62 -13.95 -35.32
N ALA A 497 -1.79 -13.33 -35.47
CA ALA A 497 -2.69 -13.61 -36.59
C ALA A 497 -2.36 -12.75 -37.82
N ASN A 498 -1.29 -13.11 -38.51
CA ASN A 498 -1.16 -12.82 -39.94
C ASN A 498 -0.65 -14.07 -40.65
N ILE A 499 -1.31 -14.38 -41.77
CA ILE A 499 -1.09 -15.49 -42.72
C ILE A 499 -1.90 -16.76 -42.41
N GLY A 500 -2.82 -17.06 -43.34
CA GLY A 500 -3.84 -18.08 -43.23
C GLY A 500 -3.33 -19.52 -43.24
N SER A 501 -3.88 -20.31 -42.33
CA SER A 501 -4.17 -21.74 -42.48
C SER A 501 -5.24 -22.12 -41.45
N PRO A 502 -6.14 -23.06 -41.76
CA PRO A 502 -7.12 -23.54 -40.79
C PRO A 502 -6.42 -24.47 -39.79
N MET A 503 -6.37 -24.07 -38.52
CA MET A 503 -5.94 -24.95 -37.43
C MET A 503 -7.16 -25.69 -36.87
N SER A 504 -7.13 -27.01 -36.97
CA SER A 504 -8.00 -27.92 -36.21
C SER A 504 -7.43 -28.09 -34.80
N PHE A 505 -8.25 -27.85 -33.78
CA PHE A 505 -7.89 -28.06 -32.39
C PHE A 505 -8.05 -29.54 -31.98
N HIS A 506 -7.11 -30.04 -31.18
CA HIS A 506 -7.23 -31.31 -30.45
C HIS A 506 -7.57 -31.01 -28.97
N PRO A 507 -8.43 -31.81 -28.29
CA PRO A 507 -8.93 -31.50 -26.95
C PRO A 507 -7.91 -31.68 -25.80
N GLU A 508 -6.63 -31.93 -26.09
CA GLU A 508 -5.64 -32.31 -25.07
C GLU A 508 -4.74 -31.15 -24.60
N ASP A 509 -4.88 -29.96 -25.17
CA ASP A 509 -4.03 -28.80 -24.85
C ASP A 509 -4.58 -27.88 -23.73
N ILE A 510 -5.55 -28.35 -22.95
CA ILE A 510 -5.96 -27.70 -21.70
C ILE A 510 -5.41 -28.53 -20.54
N TYR A 511 -4.45 -27.97 -19.80
CA TYR A 511 -3.97 -28.56 -18.55
C TYR A 511 -4.98 -28.30 -17.42
N PRO A 512 -5.52 -29.33 -16.75
CA PRO A 512 -5.87 -29.23 -15.36
C PRO A 512 -4.73 -29.83 -14.52
N HIS A 513 -4.28 -29.08 -13.51
CA HIS A 513 -3.47 -29.66 -12.44
C HIS A 513 -4.34 -30.64 -11.64
N VAL A 514 -4.19 -31.93 -11.93
CA VAL A 514 -4.76 -33.04 -11.15
C VAL A 514 -3.90 -33.24 -9.90
N VAL A 515 -4.51 -33.12 -8.71
CA VAL A 515 -3.92 -33.63 -7.46
C VAL A 515 -4.19 -35.13 -7.40
N HIS A 516 -3.15 -35.94 -7.56
CA HIS A 516 -3.25 -37.38 -7.28
C HIS A 516 -3.38 -37.61 -5.77
N VAL A 517 -4.52 -38.13 -5.33
CA VAL A 517 -4.64 -38.75 -4.00
C VAL A 517 -4.07 -40.16 -4.11
N HIS A 518 -2.89 -40.37 -3.52
CA HIS A 518 -2.38 -41.72 -3.32
C HIS A 518 -3.17 -42.38 -2.18
N GLY A 519 -4.02 -43.35 -2.53
CA GLY A 519 -4.56 -44.29 -1.55
C GLY A 519 -3.42 -45.10 -0.94
N VAL A 520 -3.23 -44.96 0.37
CA VAL A 520 -2.35 -45.84 1.15
C VAL A 520 -3.13 -47.15 1.37
N SER A 521 -2.73 -48.20 0.67
CA SER A 521 -3.14 -49.57 0.98
C SER A 521 -2.20 -50.13 2.04
N ASP A 522 -2.71 -50.28 3.27
CA ASP A 522 -2.06 -51.10 4.32
C ASP A 522 -2.14 -52.58 3.94
N PRO A 523 -1.03 -53.34 3.94
CA PRO A 523 -1.06 -54.76 3.63
C PRO A 523 -1.00 -55.56 4.94
N GLU A 524 -2.11 -55.71 5.65
CA GLU A 524 -2.27 -56.77 6.66
C GLU A 524 -3.72 -56.84 7.15
N ASN A 525 -4.56 -57.61 6.45
CA ASN A 525 -5.50 -58.54 7.09
C ASN A 525 -6.20 -59.41 6.04
N ASN A 526 -5.98 -60.70 6.22
CA ASN A 526 -6.50 -61.79 5.42
C ASN A 526 -7.73 -62.33 6.16
N VAL A 527 -8.94 -62.08 5.66
CA VAL A 527 -10.15 -62.86 6.03
C VAL A 527 -11.02 -62.95 4.80
N ASP A 528 -11.23 -64.18 4.34
CA ASP A 528 -12.20 -64.56 3.32
C ASP A 528 -13.62 -64.22 3.78
N ASP A 529 -14.34 -63.41 3.00
CA ASP A 529 -15.80 -63.48 2.93
C ASP A 529 -16.29 -62.94 1.58
N GLU A 530 -16.99 -63.80 0.84
CA GLU A 530 -17.70 -63.49 -0.40
C GLU A 530 -18.86 -62.53 -0.09
N LEU A 531 -18.73 -61.26 -0.49
CA LEU A 531 -19.87 -60.34 -0.59
C LEU A 531 -19.84 -59.61 -1.93
N SER A 532 -20.98 -59.72 -2.62
CA SER A 532 -21.30 -59.15 -3.93
C SER A 532 -21.03 -57.65 -4.01
N ILE A 533 -20.23 -57.26 -5.00
CA ILE A 533 -20.03 -55.87 -5.42
C ILE A 533 -21.29 -55.42 -6.17
N GLU A 534 -22.14 -54.62 -5.52
CA GLU A 534 -23.01 -53.69 -6.23
C GLU A 534 -22.16 -52.52 -6.73
N GLU A 535 -22.29 -52.22 -8.02
CA GLU A 535 -21.63 -51.11 -8.70
C GLU A 535 -22.01 -49.78 -8.02
N ASN A 536 -21.07 -49.21 -7.27
CA ASN A 536 -21.21 -47.88 -6.71
C ASN A 536 -20.43 -46.91 -7.62
N PRO A 537 -21.07 -45.97 -8.33
CA PRO A 537 -20.35 -45.02 -9.15
C PRO A 537 -19.52 -44.10 -8.24
N TYR A 538 -18.21 -44.06 -8.48
CA TYR A 538 -17.28 -43.14 -7.82
C TYR A 538 -17.73 -41.70 -8.05
N VAL A 539 -18.33 -41.07 -7.03
CA VAL A 539 -18.57 -39.64 -7.00
C VAL A 539 -17.28 -38.97 -6.54
N CYS A 540 -16.51 -38.42 -7.48
CA CYS A 540 -15.40 -37.52 -7.16
C CYS A 540 -15.99 -36.19 -6.66
N VAL A 541 -15.88 -35.94 -5.35
CA VAL A 541 -16.17 -34.62 -4.78
C VAL A 541 -14.91 -33.78 -4.91
N LEU A 542 -14.90 -32.85 -5.86
CA LEU A 542 -13.90 -31.79 -5.96
C LEU A 542 -14.31 -30.65 -5.01
N GLU A 543 -13.61 -30.49 -3.89
CA GLU A 543 -13.67 -29.26 -3.10
C GLU A 543 -12.84 -28.19 -3.82
N ILE A 544 -13.50 -27.33 -4.59
CA ILE A 544 -12.88 -26.19 -5.25
C ILE A 544 -12.87 -25.03 -4.25
N MET A 545 -11.68 -24.54 -3.89
CA MET A 545 -11.54 -23.29 -3.12
C MET A 545 -11.96 -22.09 -4.00
N PRO A 546 -12.67 -21.08 -3.45
CA PRO A 546 -13.23 -19.99 -4.23
C PRO A 546 -12.12 -19.07 -4.77
N GLY A 547 -12.26 -18.62 -6.03
CA GLY A 547 -11.31 -17.75 -6.71
C GLY A 547 -11.38 -17.73 -8.25
N TRP A 548 -12.43 -18.29 -8.86
CA TRP A 548 -12.55 -18.41 -10.33
C TRP A 548 -13.76 -17.62 -10.82
N GLY A 549 -13.52 -16.41 -11.34
CA GLY A 549 -14.50 -15.69 -12.15
C GLY A 549 -14.32 -16.08 -13.61
N TRP A 550 -15.42 -16.48 -14.28
CA TRP A 550 -15.42 -16.81 -15.71
C TRP A 550 -15.97 -15.63 -16.51
N CYS A 551 -15.33 -15.29 -17.63
CA CYS A 551 -15.76 -14.20 -18.51
C CYS A 551 -16.24 -14.79 -19.84
N SER A 552 -17.50 -14.50 -20.22
CA SER A 552 -18.01 -14.78 -21.56
C SER A 552 -17.51 -13.71 -22.54
N VAL A 553 -16.77 -14.10 -23.57
CA VAL A 553 -16.44 -13.21 -24.70
C VAL A 553 -17.51 -13.36 -25.77
N ALA A 554 -18.12 -12.24 -26.19
CA ALA A 554 -19.04 -12.17 -27.32
C ALA A 554 -18.33 -12.23 -28.69
#